data_AF-A0A0Q9NVV3-F1
#
_entry.id   AF-A0A0Q9NVV3-F1
#
_cell.length_a   1.000
_cell.length_b   1.000
_cell.length_c   1.000
_cell.angle_alpha   90.00
_cell.angle_beta   90.00
_cell.angle_gamma   90.00
#
_symmetry.space_group_name_H-M   'P 1'
#
loop_
_entity.id
_entity.type
_entity.pdbx_description
1 polymer ?
#
loop_
_entity_poly.entity_id
_entity_poly.type
_entity_poly.pdbx_seq_one_letter_code
_entity_poly.pdbx_strand_id
1 'polypeptide(L)'
;MAGRFELFVDEDSQIRFRLVMPDGHVLAVSGQFTDKRAAAAAIEEVRECAGTGLIRDVVSPSPSRAIVPGPHHRHPARRGVRRLNSLGAA
;
A
#
# COMPACT_ATOMS: atom_id res chain seq x y z
N MET A 1 8.02 10.76 -22.01
CA MET A 1 9.37 11.18 -21.59
C MET A 1 9.89 10.09 -20.66
N ALA A 2 11.05 9.49 -20.94
CA ALA A 2 11.54 8.32 -20.19
C ALA A 2 12.25 8.74 -18.90
N GLY A 3 12.08 7.96 -17.83
CA GLY A 3 12.89 8.12 -16.61
C GLY A 3 14.37 7.78 -16.85
N ARG A 4 15.24 8.27 -15.95
CA ARG A 4 16.70 8.04 -15.97
C ARG A 4 17.11 7.19 -14.77
N PHE A 5 18.03 6.26 -15.01
CA PHE A 5 18.78 5.60 -13.93
C PHE A 5 19.98 6.46 -13.51
N GLU A 6 20.16 6.62 -12.21
CA GLU A 6 21.29 7.35 -11.62
C GLU A 6 22.02 6.43 -10.65
N LEU A 7 23.34 6.30 -10.79
CA LEU A 7 24.19 5.65 -9.81
C LEU A 7 24.65 6.66 -8.77
N PHE A 8 24.55 6.29 -7.50
CA PHE A 8 25.01 7.11 -6.39
C PHE A 8 25.63 6.23 -5.30
N VAL A 9 26.38 6.87 -4.41
CA VAL A 9 26.94 6.25 -3.22
C VAL A 9 26.15 6.80 -2.03
N ASP A 10 25.64 5.90 -1.20
CA ASP A 10 24.89 6.28 0.01
C ASP A 10 25.84 6.65 1.17
N GLU A 11 25.29 7.11 2.29
CA GLU A 11 26.06 7.49 3.49
C GLU A 11 26.94 6.33 4.00
N ASP A 12 26.50 5.09 3.81
CA ASP A 12 27.25 3.87 4.17
C ASP A 12 28.35 3.48 3.16
N SER A 13 28.71 4.36 2.22
CA SER A 13 29.68 4.07 1.14
C SER A 13 29.27 2.90 0.23
N GLN A 14 27.98 2.58 0.18
CA GLN A 14 27.42 1.53 -0.66
C GLN A 14 26.98 2.09 -2.01
N ILE A 15 27.25 1.37 -3.08
CA ILE A 15 26.82 1.76 -4.43
C ILE A 15 25.38 1.32 -4.62
N ARG A 16 24.51 2.26 -5.01
CA ARG A 16 23.11 2.01 -5.34
C ARG A 16 22.77 2.72 -6.63
N PHE A 17 21.64 2.36 -7.21
CA PHE A 17 21.02 3.13 -8.28
C PHE A 17 19.59 3.48 -7.93
N ARG A 18 19.10 4.56 -8.53
CA ARG A 18 17.69 4.97 -8.45
C ARG A 18 17.13 5.26 -9.84
N LEU A 19 15.83 5.04 -10.01
CA LEU A 19 15.09 5.43 -11.20
C LEU A 19 14.34 6.73 -10.92
N VAL A 20 14.66 7.78 -11.67
CA VAL A 20 14.14 9.14 -11.47
C VAL A 20 13.34 9.58 -12.70
N MET A 21 12.17 10.14 -12.45
CA MET A 21 11.33 10.75 -13.49
C MET A 21 11.85 12.13 -13.89
N PRO A 22 11.48 12.66 -15.07
CA PRO A 22 11.92 13.99 -15.52
C PRO A 22 11.56 15.13 -14.57
N ASP A 23 10.49 14.96 -13.81
CA ASP A 23 9.96 15.82 -12.75
C ASP A 23 10.73 15.68 -11.41
N GLY A 24 11.77 14.83 -11.36
CA GLY A 24 12.63 14.63 -10.20
C GLY A 24 12.12 13.58 -9.19
N HIS A 25 10.94 13.02 -9.42
CA HIS A 25 10.37 12.00 -8.55
C HIS A 25 11.12 10.66 -8.66
N VAL A 26 11.47 10.04 -7.53
CA VAL A 26 12.14 8.74 -7.48
C VAL A 26 11.10 7.63 -7.46
N LEU A 27 11.13 6.74 -8.46
CA LEU A 27 10.20 5.61 -8.57
C LEU A 27 10.70 4.33 -7.90
N ALA A 28 12.01 4.11 -7.92
CA ALA A 28 12.63 2.92 -7.37
C ALA A 28 14.05 3.23 -6.91
N VAL A 29 14.48 2.55 -5.85
CA VAL A 29 15.85 2.55 -5.35
C VAL A 29 16.29 1.10 -5.25
N SER A 30 17.48 0.80 -5.76
CA SER A 30 18.03 -0.55 -5.71
C SER A 30 18.57 -0.89 -4.33
N GLY A 31 18.84 -2.19 -4.12
CA GLY A 31 19.73 -2.63 -3.06
C GLY A 31 21.17 -2.17 -3.28
N GLN A 32 22.03 -2.55 -2.35
CA GLN A 32 23.47 -2.28 -2.36
C GLN A 32 24.22 -3.19 -3.33
N PHE A 33 25.19 -2.62 -4.04
CA PHE A 33 26.11 -3.31 -4.93
C PHE A 33 27.55 -3.10 -4.49
N THR A 34 28.39 -4.09 -4.78
CA THR A 34 29.83 -4.06 -4.48
C THR A 34 30.58 -3.08 -5.38
N ASP A 35 30.21 -3.00 -6.67
CA ASP A 35 30.92 -2.21 -7.68
C ASP A 35 29.97 -1.56 -8.67
N LYS A 36 30.44 -0.49 -9.33
CA LYS A 36 29.67 0.23 -10.38
C LYS A 36 29.30 -0.68 -11.56
N ARG A 37 30.15 -1.65 -11.90
CA ARG A 37 29.88 -2.62 -12.98
C ARG A 37 28.72 -3.54 -12.64
N ALA A 38 28.64 -4.01 -11.39
CA ALA A 38 27.54 -4.83 -10.92
C ALA A 38 26.22 -4.05 -10.93
N ALA A 39 26.25 -2.79 -10.48
CA ALA A 39 25.08 -1.90 -10.57
C ALA A 39 24.64 -1.65 -12.02
N ALA A 40 25.58 -1.47 -12.95
CA ALA A 40 25.27 -1.28 -14.37
C ALA A 40 24.63 -2.53 -15.00
N ALA A 41 25.17 -3.72 -14.71
CA ALA A 41 24.58 -4.99 -15.17
C ALA A 41 23.16 -5.18 -14.63
N ALA A 42 22.92 -4.86 -13.35
CA ALA A 42 21.58 -4.91 -12.78
C ALA A 42 20.60 -3.93 -13.44
N ILE A 43 21.06 -2.75 -13.88
CA ILE A 43 20.23 -1.81 -14.64
C ILE A 43 19.85 -2.39 -16.01
N GLU A 44 20.77 -3.08 -16.69
CA GLU A 44 20.47 -3.77 -17.95
C GLU A 44 19.39 -4.85 -17.74
N GLU A 45 19.55 -5.70 -16.72
CA GLU A 45 18.54 -6.71 -16.37
C GLU A 45 17.17 -6.07 -16.07
N VAL A 46 17.15 -4.99 -15.28
CA VAL A 46 15.90 -4.27 -14.97
C VAL A 46 15.27 -3.71 -16.24
N ARG A 47 16.05 -3.18 -17.19
CA ARG A 47 15.50 -2.65 -18.45
C ARG A 47 14.83 -3.74 -19.29
N GLU A 48 15.40 -4.93 -19.33
CA GLU A 48 14.82 -6.08 -20.05
C GLU A 48 13.57 -6.63 -19.34
N CYS A 49 13.62 -6.75 -18.01
CA CYS A 49 12.54 -7.38 -17.24
C CYS A 49 11.38 -6.42 -16.92
N ALA A 50 11.64 -5.15 -16.62
CA ALA A 50 10.60 -4.24 -16.10
C ALA A 50 9.49 -3.93 -17.11
N GLY A 51 9.79 -3.99 -18.42
CA GLY A 51 8.77 -3.77 -19.46
C GLY A 51 7.73 -4.89 -19.56
N THR A 52 8.06 -6.11 -19.12
CA THR A 52 7.22 -7.31 -19.28
C THR A 52 6.92 -8.04 -17.96
N GLY A 53 7.51 -7.58 -16.86
CA GLY A 53 7.40 -8.21 -15.54
C GLY A 53 5.95 -8.28 -15.05
N LEU A 54 5.55 -9.46 -14.58
CA LEU A 54 4.24 -9.68 -13.97
C LEU A 54 4.22 -9.10 -12.54
N ILE A 55 3.09 -8.49 -12.18
CA ILE A 55 2.86 -8.01 -10.82
C ILE A 55 2.47 -9.21 -9.95
N ARG A 56 3.23 -9.44 -8.88
CA ARG A 56 2.90 -10.42 -7.84
C ARG A 56 2.66 -9.70 -6.52
N ASP A 57 1.45 -9.82 -5.99
CA ASP A 57 1.14 -9.37 -4.64
C ASP A 57 1.72 -10.37 -3.62
N VAL A 58 2.57 -9.86 -2.73
CA VAL A 58 3.19 -10.62 -1.63
C VAL A 58 2.92 -9.97 -0.27
N VAL A 59 2.00 -9.02 -0.20
CA VAL A 59 1.57 -8.42 1.07
C VAL A 59 0.93 -9.54 1.89
N SER A 60 1.65 -10.01 2.91
CA SER A 60 1.08 -10.94 3.88
C SER A 60 -0.01 -10.18 4.63
N PRO A 61 -1.29 -10.60 4.59
CA PRO A 61 -2.30 -9.97 5.42
C PRO A 61 -1.87 -10.16 6.87
N SER A 62 -1.45 -9.08 7.53
CA SER A 62 -1.12 -9.13 8.95
C SER A 62 -2.34 -9.69 9.69
N PRO A 63 -2.22 -10.72 10.55
CA PRO A 63 -3.36 -11.31 11.24
C PRO A 63 -3.92 -10.42 12.37
N SER A 64 -3.83 -9.09 12.26
CA SER A 64 -4.23 -8.15 13.31
C SER A 64 -5.17 -7.08 12.80
N ARG A 65 -6.43 -7.49 12.65
CA ARG A 65 -7.55 -6.84 13.35
C ARG A 65 -8.70 -7.82 13.37
N ALA A 66 -8.62 -8.84 14.21
CA ALA A 66 -9.83 -9.49 14.68
C ALA A 66 -10.67 -8.36 15.30
N ILE A 67 -11.67 -7.91 14.55
CA ILE A 67 -12.68 -6.98 15.03
C ILE A 67 -13.34 -7.76 16.16
N VAL A 68 -12.95 -7.48 17.40
CA VAL A 68 -13.70 -7.94 18.56
C VAL A 68 -15.01 -7.16 18.49
N PRO A 69 -16.16 -7.79 18.21
CA PRO A 69 -17.42 -7.07 18.25
C PRO A 69 -17.60 -6.54 19.67
N GLY A 70 -17.58 -5.21 19.81
CA GLY A 70 -17.83 -4.56 21.10
C GLY A 70 -19.19 -4.96 21.64
N PRO A 71 -19.38 -4.98 22.97
CA PRO A 71 -20.63 -5.44 23.56
C PRO A 71 -21.79 -4.60 23.05
N HIS A 72 -22.76 -5.26 22.42
CA HIS A 72 -24.00 -4.61 21.96
C HIS A 72 -24.69 -3.98 23.18
N HIS A 73 -24.65 -2.65 23.30
CA HIS A 73 -25.53 -1.94 24.22
C HIS A 73 -26.97 -2.17 23.78
N ARG A 74 -27.64 -3.15 24.42
CA ARG A 74 -29.08 -3.33 24.33
C ARG A 74 -29.74 -2.07 24.88
N HIS A 75 -30.22 -1.20 23.99
CA HIS A 75 -31.15 -0.15 24.37
C HIS A 75 -32.39 -0.81 24.98
N PRO A 76 -32.79 -0.46 26.23
CA PRO A 76 -34.04 -0.96 26.76
C PRO A 76 -35.18 -0.32 25.94
N ALA A 77 -35.99 -1.16 25.32
CA ALA A 77 -37.19 -0.76 24.62
C ALA A 77 -38.10 0.03 25.60
N ARG A 78 -38.31 1.32 25.33
CA ARG A 78 -39.33 2.11 26.02
C ARG A 78 -40.69 1.48 25.73
N ARG A 79 -41.29 0.90 26.76
CA ARG A 79 -42.65 0.36 26.78
C ARG A 79 -43.63 1.51 26.59
N GLY A 80 -44.02 1.77 25.34
CA GLY A 80 -45.06 2.74 25.00
C GLY A 80 -46.42 2.24 25.48
N VAL A 81 -47.00 2.98 26.43
CA VAL A 81 -48.34 2.76 26.97
C VAL A 81 -49.39 2.93 25.86
N ARG A 82 -50.20 1.89 25.72
CA ARG A 82 -51.42 1.77 24.94
C ARG A 82 -52.37 2.97 25.19
N ARG A 83 -52.60 3.82 24.17
CA ARG A 83 -53.86 4.57 24.03
C ARG A 83 -54.70 3.89 22.95
N LEU A 84 -55.84 3.33 23.37
CA LEU A 84 -56.94 2.98 22.48
C LEU A 84 -57.59 4.29 21.99
N ASN A 85 -57.58 4.51 20.69
CA ASN A 85 -58.38 5.55 20.06
C ASN A 85 -59.63 4.91 19.43
N SER A 86 -60.80 5.30 19.95
CA SER A 86 -62.05 5.72 19.29
C SER A 86 -62.42 5.21 17.88
N LEU A 87 -63.69 4.79 17.70
CA LEU A 87 -64.63 4.97 16.56
C LEU A 87 -65.87 4.07 16.82
N GLY A 88 -67.16 4.40 16.63
CA GLY A 88 -67.95 5.55 16.16
C GLY A 88 -69.36 5.44 16.81
N ALA A 89 -70.11 6.51 17.04
CA ALA A 89 -70.85 7.34 16.07
C ALA A 89 -71.99 6.60 15.34
N ALA A 90 -73.19 7.17 15.53
CA ALA A 90 -74.50 6.89 14.94
C ALA A 90 -75.36 5.78 15.60
#